data_AF-A0A2K1E2X2-F1
#
_entry.id   AF-A0A2K1E2X2-F1
#
_cell.length_a   1.000
_cell.length_b   1.000
_cell.length_c   1.000
_cell.angle_alpha   90.00
_cell.angle_beta   90.00
_cell.angle_gamma   90.00
#
_symmetry.space_group_name_H-M   'P 1'
#
loop_
_entity.id
_entity.type
_entity.pdbx_description
1 polymer ?
#
loop_
_entity_poly.entity_id
_entity_poly.type
_entity_poly.pdbx_seq_one_letter_code
_entity_poly.pdbx_strand_id
1 'polypeptide(L)'
;MKIISVFLIICLFACQDSVEQTSAKDESKSYELITKQDVDNIRFIEFLPDAKVLKEIGGWEKYNELERIVKDVKNANFSFFRDNNEIVSTLMQELKTTIPESINSPQVFSRVIALETKVFKLESTVNLSNVEKKQMLEVLQEFLTAFSHLNLQMNKKLEKESQNIQRPN
;
A
#
# COMPACT_ATOMS: atom_id res chain seq x y z
N MET A 1 -6.24 70.92 -5.34
CA MET A 1 -6.36 69.57 -4.75
C MET A 1 -6.81 68.66 -5.88
N LYS A 2 -5.94 67.74 -6.33
CA LYS A 2 -6.02 66.29 -6.03
C LYS A 2 -7.28 65.67 -6.66
N ILE A 3 -7.27 64.66 -7.53
CA ILE A 3 -6.28 63.64 -7.88
C ILE A 3 -6.66 63.08 -9.28
N ILE A 4 -5.62 62.76 -10.02
CA ILE A 4 -5.51 61.87 -11.19
C ILE A 4 -6.39 60.61 -11.05
N SER A 5 -7.12 60.22 -12.09
CA SER A 5 -7.41 58.80 -12.31
C SER A 5 -7.23 58.45 -13.78
N VAL A 6 -6.27 57.55 -13.97
CA VAL A 6 -5.56 57.24 -15.20
C VAL A 6 -6.40 56.34 -16.11
N PHE A 7 -6.30 56.64 -17.40
CA PHE A 7 -6.70 55.85 -18.55
C PHE A 7 -6.43 54.34 -18.37
N LEU A 8 -7.50 53.55 -18.40
CA LEU A 8 -7.45 52.10 -18.53
C LEU A 8 -7.35 51.77 -20.03
N ILE A 9 -6.12 51.62 -20.54
CA ILE A 9 -5.85 51.08 -21.88
C ILE A 9 -5.09 49.76 -21.74
N ILE A 10 -5.82 48.69 -22.05
CA ILE A 10 -5.48 47.59 -22.95
C ILE A 10 -4.01 47.17 -22.96
N CYS A 11 -3.74 45.99 -22.41
CA CYS A 11 -2.82 45.00 -22.97
C CYS A 11 -3.32 43.60 -22.51
N LEU A 12 -4.27 43.04 -23.27
CA LEU A 12 -4.49 41.60 -23.26
C LEU A 12 -3.24 40.99 -23.92
N PHE A 13 -2.32 40.48 -23.10
CA PHE A 13 -1.29 39.58 -23.59
C PHE A 13 -1.99 38.31 -24.06
N ALA A 14 -2.17 38.19 -25.38
CA ALA A 14 -2.43 36.92 -26.01
C ALA A 14 -1.22 36.03 -25.71
N CYS A 15 -1.44 35.00 -24.88
CA CYS A 15 -0.49 33.91 -24.75
C CYS A 15 -0.41 33.26 -26.12
N GLN A 16 0.74 33.37 -26.75
CA GLN A 16 1.03 32.71 -28.01
C GLN A 16 1.17 31.23 -27.65
N ASP A 17 0.20 30.41 -28.05
CA ASP A 17 0.30 28.95 -27.96
C ASP A 17 1.49 28.54 -28.82
N SER A 18 2.67 28.44 -28.21
CA SER A 18 3.68 27.53 -28.70
C SER A 18 3.09 26.16 -28.48
N VAL A 19 2.48 25.61 -29.54
CA VAL A 19 2.27 24.18 -29.69
C VAL A 19 3.65 23.55 -29.70
N GLU A 20 4.23 23.40 -28.51
CA GLU A 20 5.16 22.32 -28.27
C GLU A 20 4.35 21.07 -28.60
N GLN A 21 4.72 20.44 -29.72
CA GLN A 21 4.42 19.04 -29.96
C GLN A 21 5.00 18.28 -28.78
N THR A 22 4.21 18.20 -27.70
CA THR A 22 4.40 17.20 -26.67
C THR A 22 4.12 15.91 -27.42
N SER A 23 5.20 15.26 -27.88
CA SER A 23 5.19 13.87 -28.29
C SER A 23 4.27 13.14 -27.32
N ALA A 24 3.18 12.56 -27.83
CA ALA A 24 2.25 11.79 -27.01
C ALA A 24 3.08 10.86 -26.12
N LYS A 25 3.23 11.20 -24.84
CA LYS A 25 3.79 10.28 -23.87
C LYS A 25 2.77 9.17 -23.83
N ASP A 26 3.17 8.01 -24.36
CA ASP A 26 2.42 6.78 -24.22
C ASP A 26 2.00 6.68 -22.74
N GLU A 27 0.69 6.66 -22.46
CA GLU A 27 0.14 6.62 -21.11
C GLU A 27 0.35 5.21 -20.52
N SER A 28 1.61 4.81 -20.38
CA SER A 28 1.96 3.55 -19.78
C SER A 28 1.53 3.55 -18.32
N LYS A 29 0.84 2.47 -17.92
CA LYS A 29 0.41 2.30 -16.55
C LYS A 29 1.61 2.05 -15.65
N SER A 30 1.55 2.56 -14.43
CA SER A 30 2.65 2.52 -13.46
C SER A 30 3.26 1.14 -13.25
N TYR A 31 2.43 0.10 -13.30
CA TYR A 31 2.84 -1.29 -13.08
C TYR A 31 3.63 -1.89 -14.25
N GLU A 32 3.52 -1.36 -15.46
CA GLU A 32 4.20 -1.87 -16.67
C GLU A 32 5.71 -1.59 -16.63
N LEU A 33 6.13 -0.62 -15.80
CA LEU A 33 7.53 -0.21 -15.62
C LEU A 33 8.29 -1.11 -14.62
N ILE A 34 7.59 -2.01 -13.93
CA ILE A 34 8.11 -2.81 -12.82
C ILE A 34 8.36 -4.24 -13.27
N THR A 35 9.62 -4.67 -13.20
CA THR A 35 10.02 -6.06 -13.43
C THR A 35 10.10 -6.83 -12.13
N LYS A 36 10.08 -8.16 -12.20
CA LYS A 36 10.36 -9.03 -11.04
C LYS A 36 11.72 -8.70 -10.39
N GLN A 37 12.75 -8.43 -11.19
CA GLN A 37 14.07 -8.07 -10.67
C GLN A 37 14.04 -6.77 -9.85
N ASP A 38 13.21 -5.81 -10.24
CA ASP A 38 13.05 -4.58 -9.46
C ASP A 38 12.42 -4.86 -8.10
N VAL A 39 11.41 -5.74 -8.05
CA VAL A 39 10.75 -6.14 -6.81
C VAL A 39 11.69 -6.95 -5.91
N ASP A 40 12.45 -7.89 -6.47
CA ASP A 40 13.45 -8.69 -5.75
C ASP A 40 14.55 -7.82 -5.11
N ASN A 41 14.83 -6.63 -5.67
CA ASN A 41 15.81 -5.68 -5.15
C ASN A 41 15.27 -4.78 -4.02
N ILE A 42 13.97 -4.83 -3.71
CA ILE A 42 13.38 -4.05 -2.62
C ILE A 42 13.92 -4.55 -1.28
N ARG A 43 14.56 -3.67 -0.53
CA ARG A 43 15.12 -4.00 0.79
C ARG A 43 14.09 -3.76 1.88
N PHE A 44 13.67 -4.81 2.55
CA PHE A 44 12.87 -4.76 3.77
C PHE A 44 13.18 -5.98 4.65
N ILE A 45 12.80 -5.91 5.92
CA ILE A 45 12.91 -7.08 6.82
C ILE A 45 11.64 -7.88 6.66
N GLU A 46 11.78 -9.13 6.25
CA GLU A 46 10.65 -10.07 6.14
C GLU A 46 10.52 -10.91 7.41
N PHE A 47 9.41 -10.71 8.11
CA PHE A 47 8.95 -11.52 9.22
C PHE A 47 7.85 -12.46 8.72
N LEU A 48 8.07 -13.75 8.94
CA LEU A 48 7.08 -14.79 8.68
C LEU A 48 6.30 -15.10 9.95
N PRO A 49 5.04 -15.56 9.85
CA PRO A 49 4.31 -16.07 11.01
C PRO A 49 5.01 -17.30 11.59
N ASP A 50 5.18 -17.34 12.90
CA ASP A 50 5.76 -18.50 13.58
C ASP A 50 4.78 -19.67 13.59
N ALA A 51 5.27 -20.90 13.83
CA ALA A 51 4.45 -22.12 13.82
C ALA A 51 3.19 -22.04 14.73
N LYS A 52 3.31 -21.38 15.89
CA LYS A 52 2.16 -21.14 16.78
C LYS A 52 1.13 -20.22 16.13
N VAL A 53 1.56 -19.13 15.52
CA VAL A 53 0.67 -18.20 14.81
C VAL A 53 -0.01 -18.91 13.65
N LEU A 54 0.74 -19.67 12.83
CA LEU A 54 0.17 -20.43 11.71
C LEU A 54 -0.96 -21.37 12.14
N LYS A 55 -0.85 -21.98 13.33
CA LYS A 55 -1.91 -22.81 13.90
C LYS A 55 -3.16 -21.98 14.23
N GLU A 56 -2.99 -20.81 14.84
CA GLU A 56 -4.09 -19.93 15.24
C GLU A 56 -4.80 -19.27 14.05
N ILE A 57 -4.06 -18.92 12.99
CA ILE A 57 -4.59 -18.23 11.82
C ILE A 57 -4.97 -19.17 10.67
N GLY A 58 -4.86 -20.48 10.85
CA GLY A 58 -5.09 -21.46 9.77
C GLY A 58 -6.49 -21.35 9.13
N GLY A 59 -7.50 -20.94 9.90
CA GLY A 59 -8.86 -20.69 9.41
C GLY A 59 -9.13 -19.25 8.94
N TRP A 60 -8.14 -18.35 8.99
CA TRP A 60 -8.32 -16.95 8.60
C TRP A 60 -8.17 -16.80 7.08
N GLU A 61 -9.24 -17.09 6.35
CA GLU A 61 -9.24 -17.15 4.88
C GLU A 61 -8.72 -15.87 4.22
N LYS A 62 -9.07 -14.70 4.77
CA LYS A 62 -8.67 -13.40 4.22
C LYS A 62 -7.19 -13.10 4.40
N TYR A 63 -6.58 -13.59 5.48
CA TYR A 63 -5.13 -13.53 5.61
C TYR A 63 -4.44 -14.43 4.57
N ASN A 64 -4.96 -15.65 4.36
CA ASN A 64 -4.41 -16.57 3.35
C ASN A 64 -4.56 -16.02 1.92
N GLU A 65 -5.66 -15.32 1.63
CA GLU A 65 -5.89 -14.61 0.37
C GLU A 65 -4.88 -13.47 0.18
N LEU A 66 -4.70 -12.64 1.21
CA LEU A 66 -3.71 -11.58 1.21
C LEU A 66 -2.28 -12.11 1.04
N GLU A 67 -1.93 -13.25 1.64
CA GLU A 67 -0.62 -13.88 1.46
C GLU A 67 -0.37 -14.28 0.00
N ARG A 68 -1.39 -14.79 -0.71
CA ARG A 68 -1.29 -15.09 -2.15
C ARG A 68 -1.08 -13.81 -2.97
N ILE A 69 -1.80 -12.75 -2.65
CA ILE A 69 -1.64 -11.44 -3.31
C ILE A 69 -0.23 -10.88 -3.08
N VAL A 70 0.32 -11.01 -1.86
CA VAL A 70 1.70 -10.63 -1.56
C VAL A 70 2.69 -11.45 -2.42
N LYS A 71 2.45 -12.75 -2.60
CA LYS A 71 3.27 -13.61 -3.48
C LYS A 71 3.18 -13.16 -4.94
N ASP A 72 1.99 -12.78 -5.43
CA ASP A 72 1.82 -12.25 -6.78
C ASP A 72 2.57 -10.92 -6.96
N VAL A 73 2.44 -9.99 -6.02
CA VAL A 73 3.17 -8.72 -6.01
C VAL A 73 4.68 -8.94 -6.04
N LYS A 74 5.21 -9.88 -5.24
CA LYS A 74 6.62 -10.27 -5.26
C LYS A 74 7.09 -10.80 -6.62
N ASN A 75 6.18 -11.38 -7.40
CA ASN A 75 6.44 -11.83 -8.78
C ASN A 75 6.15 -10.74 -9.83
N ALA A 76 6.02 -9.47 -9.42
CA ALA A 76 5.61 -8.35 -10.26
C ALA A 76 4.26 -8.56 -10.99
N ASN A 77 3.38 -9.36 -10.40
CA ASN A 77 2.01 -9.54 -10.87
C ASN A 77 1.07 -8.65 -10.06
N PHE A 78 0.59 -7.57 -10.70
CA PHE A 78 -0.30 -6.58 -10.08
C PHE A 78 -1.77 -6.76 -10.47
N SER A 79 -2.12 -7.90 -11.09
CA SER A 79 -3.44 -8.11 -11.68
C SER A 79 -4.60 -7.91 -10.71
N PHE A 80 -4.42 -8.30 -9.44
CA PHE A 80 -5.41 -8.10 -8.38
C PHE A 80 -5.82 -6.64 -8.21
N PHE A 81 -4.88 -5.70 -8.38
CA PHE A 81 -5.09 -4.28 -8.12
C PHE A 81 -5.66 -3.49 -9.30
N ARG A 82 -5.61 -4.04 -10.53
CA ARG A 82 -6.01 -3.33 -11.75
C ARG A 82 -7.53 -3.17 -11.82
N ASP A 83 -8.00 -1.92 -11.80
CA ASP A 83 -9.42 -1.54 -11.94
C ASP A 83 -10.39 -2.29 -10.98
N ASN A 84 -9.89 -2.70 -9.81
CA ASN A 84 -10.57 -3.63 -8.89
C ASN A 84 -10.84 -3.02 -7.49
N ASN A 85 -11.02 -1.69 -7.40
CA ASN A 85 -11.13 -0.98 -6.11
C ASN A 85 -12.15 -1.62 -5.14
N GLU A 86 -13.34 -2.01 -5.61
CA GLU A 86 -14.37 -2.63 -4.78
C GLU A 86 -13.93 -3.98 -4.18
N ILE A 87 -13.25 -4.81 -4.98
CA ILE A 87 -12.73 -6.11 -4.52
C ILE A 87 -11.60 -5.89 -3.49
N VAL A 88 -10.72 -4.92 -3.72
CA VAL A 88 -9.64 -4.56 -2.79
C VAL A 88 -10.23 -4.06 -1.46
N SER A 89 -11.23 -3.18 -1.53
CA SER A 89 -11.93 -2.64 -0.36
C SER A 89 -12.64 -3.75 0.43
N THR A 90 -13.36 -4.64 -0.26
CA THR A 90 -14.03 -5.78 0.35
C THR A 90 -13.04 -6.70 1.06
N LEU A 91 -11.92 -7.05 0.41
CA LEU A 91 -10.87 -7.87 1.02
C LEU A 91 -10.34 -7.24 2.31
N MET A 92 -10.06 -5.93 2.32
CA MET A 92 -9.55 -5.24 3.51
C MET A 92 -10.57 -5.11 4.63
N GLN A 93 -11.84 -4.86 4.27
CA GLN A 93 -12.93 -4.85 5.24
C GLN A 93 -13.10 -6.23 5.89
N GLU A 94 -13.14 -7.29 5.09
CA GLU A 94 -13.30 -8.66 5.58
C GLU A 94 -12.07 -9.11 6.36
N LEU A 95 -10.85 -8.82 5.92
CA LEU A 95 -9.62 -9.08 6.66
C LEU A 95 -9.73 -8.50 8.08
N LYS A 96 -10.16 -7.24 8.19
CA LYS A 96 -10.31 -6.51 9.44
C LYS A 96 -11.42 -7.04 10.36
N THR A 97 -12.55 -7.48 9.80
CA THR A 97 -13.70 -7.96 10.60
C THR A 97 -13.59 -9.43 10.96
N THR A 98 -12.73 -10.20 10.28
CA THR A 98 -12.57 -11.65 10.48
C THR A 98 -11.30 -12.03 11.23
N ILE A 99 -10.60 -11.06 11.84
CA ILE A 99 -9.43 -11.30 12.69
C ILE A 99 -9.77 -12.34 13.78
N PRO A 100 -9.12 -13.53 13.81
CA PRO A 100 -9.40 -14.56 14.79
C PRO A 100 -9.21 -14.06 16.23
N GLU A 101 -10.12 -14.42 17.13
CA GLU A 101 -10.09 -13.98 18.52
C GLU A 101 -8.75 -14.28 19.21
N SER A 102 -8.16 -15.44 18.93
CA SER A 102 -6.88 -15.86 19.50
C SER A 102 -5.70 -14.96 19.11
N ILE A 103 -5.77 -14.23 17.99
CA ILE A 103 -4.75 -13.24 17.60
C ILE A 103 -5.24 -11.78 17.69
N ASN A 104 -6.53 -11.57 17.96
CA ASN A 104 -7.11 -10.24 18.03
C ASN A 104 -6.57 -9.48 19.26
N SER A 105 -6.02 -8.30 19.01
CA SER A 105 -5.55 -7.36 20.03
C SER A 105 -5.51 -5.96 19.43
N PRO A 106 -5.56 -4.90 20.24
CA PRO A 106 -5.43 -3.53 19.73
C PRO A 106 -4.18 -3.33 18.87
N GLN A 107 -3.06 -3.98 19.22
CA GLN A 107 -1.81 -3.90 18.49
C GLN A 107 -1.90 -4.61 17.13
N VAL A 108 -2.45 -5.82 17.07
CA VAL A 108 -2.65 -6.54 15.79
C VAL A 108 -3.63 -5.78 14.90
N PHE A 109 -4.77 -5.35 15.46
CA PHE A 109 -5.77 -4.55 14.75
C PHE A 109 -5.15 -3.28 14.14
N SER A 110 -4.33 -2.55 14.91
CA SER A 110 -3.64 -1.35 14.39
C SER A 110 -2.73 -1.64 13.20
N ARG A 111 -2.13 -2.83 13.13
CA ARG A 111 -1.31 -3.25 11.98
C ARG A 111 -2.16 -3.62 10.78
N VAL A 112 -3.35 -4.19 10.98
CA VAL A 112 -4.32 -4.40 9.89
C VAL A 112 -4.75 -3.06 9.29
N ILE A 113 -5.05 -2.04 10.09
CA ILE A 113 -5.40 -0.69 9.58
C ILE A 113 -4.23 -0.03 8.83
N ALA A 114 -3.02 -0.14 9.37
CA ALA A 114 -1.83 0.37 8.69
C ALA A 114 -1.60 -0.34 7.35
N LEU A 115 -1.80 -1.66 7.30
CA LEU A 115 -1.72 -2.44 6.08
C LEU A 115 -2.81 -2.04 5.06
N GLU A 116 -4.06 -1.90 5.49
CA GLU A 116 -5.18 -1.42 4.68
C GLU A 116 -4.83 -0.11 3.97
N THR A 117 -4.24 0.84 4.69
CA THR A 117 -3.77 2.12 4.11
C THR A 117 -2.72 1.90 3.01
N LYS A 118 -1.78 0.96 3.19
CA LYS A 118 -0.74 0.67 2.20
C LYS A 118 -1.27 -0.12 1.01
N VAL A 119 -2.25 -0.99 1.22
CA VAL A 119 -2.98 -1.70 0.17
C VAL A 119 -3.71 -0.71 -0.74
N PHE A 120 -4.44 0.25 -0.17
CA PHE A 120 -5.11 1.28 -0.97
C PHE A 120 -4.12 2.20 -1.69
N LYS A 121 -3.01 2.58 -1.05
CA LYS A 121 -1.95 3.35 -1.73
C LYS A 121 -1.39 2.58 -2.93
N LEU A 122 -1.15 1.27 -2.79
CA LEU A 122 -0.67 0.42 -3.88
C LEU A 122 -1.70 0.30 -4.99
N GLU A 123 -2.95 0.00 -4.66
CA GLU A 123 -4.07 -0.06 -5.62
C GLU A 123 -4.14 1.22 -6.46
N SER A 124 -4.18 2.37 -5.80
CA SER A 124 -4.31 3.65 -6.48
C SER A 124 -3.07 3.93 -7.34
N THR A 125 -1.87 3.62 -6.85
CA THR A 125 -0.62 3.83 -7.61
C THR A 125 -0.54 2.93 -8.84
N VAL A 126 -0.96 1.67 -8.74
CA VAL A 126 -1.04 0.73 -9.89
C VAL A 126 -1.95 1.29 -10.99
N ASN A 127 -3.08 1.90 -10.62
CA ASN A 127 -4.08 2.38 -11.58
C ASN A 127 -3.78 3.76 -12.17
N LEU A 128 -2.83 4.52 -11.60
CA LEU A 128 -2.35 5.77 -12.18
C LEU A 128 -1.50 5.56 -13.43
N SER A 129 -1.54 6.53 -14.34
CA SER A 129 -0.61 6.64 -15.47
C SER A 129 0.53 7.61 -15.10
N ASN A 130 1.69 7.49 -15.76
CA ASN A 130 2.83 8.42 -15.60
C ASN A 130 3.46 8.49 -14.19
N VAL A 131 3.35 7.44 -13.35
CA VAL A 131 4.09 7.39 -12.07
C VAL A 131 5.54 7.04 -12.34
N GLU A 132 6.45 7.71 -11.65
CA GLU A 132 7.87 7.37 -11.70
C GLU A 132 8.12 5.97 -11.14
N LYS A 133 8.94 5.18 -11.83
CA LYS A 133 9.34 3.83 -11.37
C LYS A 133 9.80 3.82 -9.91
N LYS A 134 10.59 4.81 -9.50
CA LYS A 134 11.07 4.96 -8.12
C LYS A 134 9.92 5.08 -7.12
N GLN A 135 8.94 5.93 -7.40
CA GLN A 135 7.76 6.13 -6.56
C GLN A 135 6.96 4.82 -6.43
N MET A 136 6.77 4.09 -7.52
CA MET A 136 6.10 2.79 -7.48
C MET A 136 6.86 1.78 -6.60
N LEU A 137 8.20 1.73 -6.70
CA LEU A 137 9.03 0.86 -5.84
C LEU A 137 8.95 1.25 -4.35
N GLU A 138 8.87 2.54 -4.02
CA GLU A 138 8.64 3.00 -2.65
C GLU A 138 7.27 2.54 -2.11
N VAL A 139 6.22 2.61 -2.93
CA VAL A 139 4.88 2.13 -2.55
C VAL A 139 4.87 0.62 -2.33
N LEU A 140 5.56 -0.14 -3.17
CA LEU A 140 5.73 -1.59 -2.99
C LEU A 140 6.47 -1.92 -1.70
N GLN A 141 7.55 -1.20 -1.39
CA GLN A 141 8.28 -1.38 -0.13
C GLN A 141 7.40 -1.11 1.08
N GLU A 142 6.60 -0.04 1.06
CA GLU A 142 5.66 0.28 2.15
C GLU A 142 4.63 -0.83 2.36
N PHE A 143 4.05 -1.37 1.28
CA PHE A 143 3.11 -2.48 1.34
C PHE A 143 3.73 -3.76 1.91
N LEU A 144 4.87 -4.20 1.37
CA LEU A 144 5.58 -5.41 1.82
C LEU A 144 6.01 -5.29 3.28
N THR A 145 6.49 -4.12 3.68
CA THR A 145 6.86 -3.82 5.07
C THR A 145 5.65 -3.87 6.00
N ALA A 146 4.51 -3.29 5.59
CA ALA A 146 3.30 -3.30 6.41
C ALA A 146 2.76 -4.73 6.62
N PHE A 147 2.77 -5.56 5.58
CA PHE A 147 2.40 -6.98 5.69
C PHE A 147 3.35 -7.72 6.63
N SER A 148 4.65 -7.51 6.48
CA SER A 148 5.64 -8.10 7.37
C SER A 148 5.47 -7.65 8.83
N HIS A 149 5.09 -6.41 9.09
CA HIS A 149 4.83 -5.91 10.43
C HIS A 149 3.58 -6.52 11.07
N LEU A 150 2.56 -6.86 10.27
CA LEU A 150 1.41 -7.63 10.77
C LEU A 150 1.88 -9.00 11.29
N ASN A 151 2.70 -9.71 10.53
CA ASN A 151 3.24 -11.02 10.92
C ASN A 151 4.05 -10.94 12.21
N LEU A 152 4.97 -9.97 12.30
CA LEU A 152 5.75 -9.72 13.52
C LEU A 152 4.84 -9.44 14.72
N GLN A 153 3.78 -8.64 14.54
CA GLN A 153 2.89 -8.28 15.63
C GLN A 153 2.06 -9.47 16.13
N MET A 154 1.67 -10.37 15.23
CA MET A 154 1.03 -11.64 15.59
C MET A 154 1.99 -12.55 16.38
N ASN A 155 3.25 -12.69 15.92
CA ASN A 155 4.26 -13.48 16.63
C ASN A 155 4.46 -12.96 18.07
N LYS A 156 4.65 -11.64 18.20
CA LYS A 156 4.83 -10.98 19.52
C LYS A 156 3.64 -11.16 20.46
N LYS A 157 2.42 -11.20 19.92
CA LYS A 157 1.22 -11.43 20.75
C LYS A 157 1.29 -12.80 21.40
N LEU A 158 1.43 -13.86 20.60
CA LEU A 158 1.43 -15.23 21.13
C LEU A 158 2.67 -15.53 21.97
N GLU A 159 3.83 -14.96 21.62
CA GLU A 159 5.03 -15.07 22.44
C GLU A 159 4.78 -14.52 23.85
N LYS A 160 4.25 -13.29 23.95
CA LYS A 160 3.95 -12.65 25.22
C LYS A 160 2.94 -13.44 26.06
N GLU A 161 1.90 -13.99 25.43
CA GLU A 161 0.88 -14.79 26.13
C GLU A 161 1.44 -16.14 26.62
N SER A 162 2.47 -16.66 25.97
CA SER A 162 3.13 -17.90 26.40
C SER A 162 4.12 -17.70 27.56
N GLN A 163 4.46 -16.45 27.91
CA GLN A 163 5.34 -16.16 29.02
C GLN A 163 4.57 -16.21 30.35
N ASN A 164 4.98 -17.11 31.24
CA ASN A 164 4.44 -17.17 32.60
C ASN A 164 5.12 -16.09 33.48
N ILE A 165 4.68 -14.84 33.35
CA ILE A 165 5.25 -13.72 34.10
C ILE A 165 4.64 -13.68 35.50
N GLN A 166 5.39 -14.16 36.50
CA GLN A 166 5.10 -13.86 37.91
C GLN A 166 5.53 -12.42 38.22
N ARG A 167 4.61 -11.60 38.71
CA ARG A 167 4.96 -10.26 39.21
C ARG A 167 5.64 -10.41 40.58
N PRO A 168 6.75 -9.71 40.85
CA PRO A 168 7.31 -9.68 42.20
C PRO A 168 6.27 -9.10 43.16
N ASN A 169 6.14 -9.74 44.32
CA ASN A 169 5.24 -9.32 45.41
C ASN A 169 5.69 -7.98 46.02
#